data_AF-A0A1L7MUX8-F1
#
_entry.id   AF-A0A1L7MUX8-F1
#
_cell.length_a   1.000
_cell.length_b   1.000
_cell.length_c   1.000
_cell.angle_alpha   90.00
_cell.angle_beta   90.00
_cell.angle_gamma   90.00
#
_symmetry.space_group_name_H-M   'P 1'
#
loop_
_entity.id
_entity.type
_entity.pdbx_description
1 polymer ?
#
loop_
_entity_poly.entity_id
_entity_poly.type
_entity_poly.pdbx_seq_one_letter_code
_entity_poly.pdbx_strand_id
1 'polypeptide(L)'
;MSKDTDYYRAAANQAKARAQALESEKKQVQGELERLEAARKKLAKEIESYSRFKKSVDKIGSDTDKTKFHGNVRSKFDTKLSSIGTKMNSFQNSQEANLSKLDLEIAAKKLKVFDLAGAIGSAWQSFSDFMASIF
;
A
#
# COMPACT_ATOMS: atom_id res chain seq x y z
N MET A 1 50.91 -17.09 -5.19
CA MET A 1 50.01 -15.94 -4.94
C MET A 1 50.25 -15.45 -3.53
N SER A 2 50.28 -14.12 -3.30
CA SER A 2 50.40 -13.58 -1.94
C SER A 2 49.13 -13.91 -1.15
N LYS A 3 49.25 -14.15 0.17
CA LYS A 3 48.10 -14.34 1.08
C LYS A 3 47.10 -13.17 1.01
N ASP A 4 47.59 -11.97 0.66
CA ASP A 4 46.77 -10.77 0.51
C ASP A 4 45.85 -10.85 -0.72
N THR A 5 46.34 -11.43 -1.82
CA THR A 5 45.55 -11.59 -3.06
C THR A 5 44.37 -12.55 -2.85
N ASP A 6 44.59 -13.64 -2.13
CA ASP A 6 43.55 -14.62 -1.83
C ASP A 6 42.50 -14.05 -0.85
N TYR A 7 42.94 -13.23 0.12
CA TYR A 7 42.05 -12.49 1.01
C TYR A 7 41.14 -11.51 0.24
N TYR A 8 41.72 -10.64 -0.59
CA TYR A 8 40.93 -9.66 -1.34
C TYR A 8 39.96 -10.32 -2.33
N ARG A 9 40.36 -11.46 -2.93
CA ARG A 9 39.46 -12.24 -3.79
C ARG A 9 38.28 -12.83 -3.02
N ALA A 10 38.50 -13.34 -1.82
CA ALA A 10 37.43 -13.85 -0.96
C ALA A 10 36.47 -12.72 -0.54
N ALA A 11 37.02 -11.57 -0.12
CA ALA A 11 36.23 -10.40 0.27
C ALA A 11 35.39 -9.83 -0.88
N ALA A 12 35.98 -9.74 -2.09
CA ALA A 12 35.26 -9.35 -3.30
C ALA A 12 34.07 -10.30 -3.58
N ASN A 13 34.30 -11.61 -3.55
CA ASN A 13 33.24 -12.58 -3.79
C ASN A 13 32.08 -12.47 -2.76
N GLN A 14 32.41 -12.21 -1.49
CA GLN A 14 31.38 -11.96 -0.46
C GLN A 14 30.60 -10.68 -0.72
N ALA A 15 31.27 -9.58 -1.07
CA ALA A 15 30.61 -8.31 -1.40
C ALA A 15 29.68 -8.46 -2.61
N LYS A 16 30.12 -9.18 -3.66
CA LYS A 16 29.29 -9.51 -4.83
C LYS A 16 28.06 -10.33 -4.45
N ALA A 17 28.24 -11.41 -3.67
CA ALA A 17 27.12 -12.24 -3.24
C ALA A 17 26.10 -11.44 -2.40
N ARG A 18 26.58 -10.54 -1.54
CA ARG A 18 25.74 -9.62 -0.77
C ARG A 18 24.95 -8.67 -1.68
N ALA A 19 25.61 -8.06 -2.67
CA ALA A 19 24.94 -7.16 -3.61
C ALA A 19 23.81 -7.89 -4.37
N GLN A 20 24.08 -9.10 -4.86
CA GLN A 20 23.08 -9.93 -5.56
C GLN A 20 21.92 -10.35 -4.65
N ALA A 21 22.18 -10.66 -3.38
CA ALA A 21 21.12 -10.96 -2.42
C ALA A 21 20.21 -9.74 -2.16
N LEU A 22 20.81 -8.55 -2.00
CA LEU A 22 20.06 -7.30 -1.82
C LEU A 22 19.25 -6.91 -3.07
N GLU A 23 19.77 -7.15 -4.27
CA GLU A 23 19.03 -6.96 -5.53
C GLU A 23 17.80 -7.87 -5.61
N SER A 24 17.94 -9.13 -5.19
CA SER A 24 16.82 -10.07 -5.12
C SER A 24 15.75 -9.60 -4.13
N GLU A 25 16.16 -9.18 -2.94
CA GLU A 25 15.24 -8.62 -1.93
C GLU A 25 14.54 -7.38 -2.46
N LYS A 26 15.28 -6.45 -3.08
CA LYS A 26 14.70 -5.22 -3.68
C LYS A 26 13.62 -5.56 -4.70
N LYS A 27 13.88 -6.54 -5.57
CA LYS A 27 12.89 -7.00 -6.57
C LYS A 27 11.63 -7.56 -5.92
N GLN A 28 11.76 -8.32 -4.83
CA GLN A 28 10.60 -8.84 -4.09
C GLN A 28 9.78 -7.70 -3.47
N VAL A 29 10.44 -6.76 -2.79
CA VAL A 29 9.77 -5.60 -2.17
C VAL A 29 9.11 -4.71 -3.22
N GLN A 30 9.72 -4.53 -4.40
CA GLN A 30 9.11 -3.81 -5.51
C GLN A 30 7.84 -4.51 -6.02
N GLY A 31 7.85 -5.83 -6.17
CA GLY A 31 6.66 -6.59 -6.56
C GLY A 31 5.52 -6.48 -5.53
N GLU A 32 5.85 -6.45 -4.24
CA GLU A 32 4.85 -6.19 -3.18
C GLU A 32 4.30 -4.77 -3.23
N LEU A 33 5.17 -3.78 -3.46
CA LEU A 33 4.78 -2.37 -3.62
C LEU A 33 3.79 -2.19 -4.78
N GLU A 34 4.05 -2.79 -5.93
CA GLU A 34 3.15 -2.75 -7.08
C GLU A 34 1.77 -3.34 -6.77
N ARG A 35 1.73 -4.47 -6.05
CA ARG A 35 0.47 -5.09 -5.61
C ARG A 35 -0.30 -4.19 -4.64
N LEU A 36 0.38 -3.55 -3.70
CA LEU A 36 -0.24 -2.59 -2.77
C LEU A 36 -0.78 -1.36 -3.50
N GLU A 37 -0.03 -0.79 -4.43
CA GLU A 37 -0.49 0.35 -5.24
C GLU A 37 -1.72 -0.01 -6.10
N ALA A 38 -1.77 -1.23 -6.65
CA ALA A 38 -2.93 -1.74 -7.36
C ALA A 38 -4.15 -1.93 -6.44
N ALA A 39 -3.95 -2.52 -5.25
CA ALA A 39 -5.00 -2.72 -4.25
C ALA A 39 -5.57 -1.36 -3.77
N ARG A 40 -4.70 -0.38 -3.50
CA ARG A 40 -5.08 0.99 -3.15
C ARG A 40 -5.95 1.63 -4.22
N LYS A 41 -5.56 1.55 -5.50
CA LYS A 41 -6.34 2.09 -6.62
C LYS A 41 -7.72 1.43 -6.72
N LYS A 42 -7.80 0.11 -6.50
CA LYS A 42 -9.07 -0.62 -6.50
C LYS A 42 -9.97 -0.17 -5.36
N LEU A 43 -9.45 -0.12 -4.13
CA LEU A 43 -10.20 0.32 -2.95
C LEU A 43 -10.72 1.75 -3.09
N ALA A 44 -9.90 2.68 -3.61
CA ALA A 44 -10.32 4.05 -3.84
C ALA A 44 -11.53 4.15 -4.80
N LYS A 45 -11.54 3.36 -5.87
CA LYS A 45 -12.68 3.29 -6.82
C LYS A 45 -13.94 2.67 -6.18
N GLU A 46 -13.76 1.67 -5.33
CA GLU A 46 -14.86 1.05 -4.60
C GLU A 46 -15.48 2.04 -3.60
N ILE A 47 -14.66 2.81 -2.87
CA ILE A 47 -15.13 3.88 -1.97
C ILE A 47 -15.91 4.95 -2.74
N GLU A 48 -15.42 5.39 -3.90
CA GLU A 48 -16.13 6.38 -4.74
C GLU A 48 -17.49 5.85 -5.22
N SER A 49 -17.53 4.59 -5.67
CA SER A 49 -18.76 3.94 -6.10
C SER A 49 -19.75 3.77 -4.95
N TYR A 50 -19.25 3.44 -3.76
CA TYR A 50 -20.04 3.36 -2.54
C TYR A 50 -20.62 4.72 -2.13
N SER A 51 -19.83 5.80 -2.22
CA SER A 51 -20.28 7.16 -1.94
C SER A 51 -21.43 7.58 -2.87
N ARG A 52 -21.35 7.22 -4.15
CA ARG A 52 -22.45 7.45 -5.11
C ARG A 52 -23.71 6.64 -4.75
N PHE A 53 -23.55 5.36 -4.41
CA PHE A 53 -24.66 4.52 -3.96
C PHE A 53 -25.32 5.09 -2.69
N LYS A 54 -24.52 5.55 -1.72
CA LYS A 54 -25.02 6.20 -0.51
C LYS A 54 -25.88 7.43 -0.83
N LYS A 55 -25.42 8.31 -1.72
CA LYS A 55 -26.22 9.47 -2.16
C LYS A 55 -27.56 9.06 -2.76
N SER A 56 -27.61 7.94 -3.50
CA SER A 56 -28.88 7.42 -4.03
C SER A 56 -29.80 6.90 -2.94
N VAL A 57 -29.28 6.25 -1.90
CA VAL A 57 -30.08 5.82 -0.73
C VAL A 57 -30.62 7.02 0.04
N ASP A 58 -29.78 8.04 0.28
CA ASP A 58 -30.17 9.27 0.97
C ASP A 58 -31.33 9.98 0.23
N LYS A 59 -31.36 9.92 -1.12
CA LYS A 59 -32.45 10.48 -1.94
C LYS A 59 -33.80 9.80 -1.77
N ILE A 60 -33.83 8.51 -1.41
CA ILE A 60 -35.12 7.79 -1.21
C ILE A 60 -35.96 8.52 -0.14
N GLY A 61 -35.31 9.03 0.91
CA GLY A 61 -35.98 9.78 1.96
C GLY A 61 -36.52 11.14 1.53
N SER A 62 -35.73 11.87 0.71
CA SER A 62 -36.08 13.20 0.22
C SER A 62 -37.17 13.18 -0.85
N ASP A 63 -37.14 12.18 -1.73
CA ASP A 63 -38.01 12.10 -2.90
C ASP A 63 -39.39 11.50 -2.53
N THR A 64 -39.50 10.90 -1.35
CA THR A 64 -40.77 10.37 -0.85
C THR A 64 -41.64 11.49 -0.29
N ASP A 65 -42.73 11.79 -0.99
CA ASP A 65 -43.72 12.82 -0.64
C ASP A 65 -44.27 12.65 0.78
N LYS A 66 -43.93 13.59 1.66
CA LYS A 66 -44.32 13.59 3.07
C LYS A 66 -45.79 13.96 3.30
N THR A 67 -46.44 14.55 2.29
CA THR A 67 -47.87 14.91 2.38
C THR A 67 -48.77 13.70 2.16
N LYS A 68 -48.31 12.74 1.34
CA LYS A 68 -49.06 11.50 1.01
C LYS A 68 -48.61 10.30 1.83
N PHE A 69 -47.39 10.31 2.35
CA PHE A 69 -46.85 9.25 3.19
C PHE A 69 -46.48 9.81 4.57
N HIS A 70 -47.38 9.62 5.54
CA HIS A 70 -47.30 10.22 6.87
C HIS A 70 -47.65 9.23 8.00
N GLY A 71 -47.58 9.70 9.25
CA GLY A 71 -47.94 8.92 10.44
C GLY A 71 -46.90 7.86 10.82
N ASN A 72 -47.32 6.87 11.62
CA ASN A 72 -46.41 5.88 12.22
C ASN A 72 -45.61 5.07 11.18
N VAL A 73 -46.20 4.78 10.02
CA VAL A 73 -45.52 4.05 8.95
C VAL A 73 -44.39 4.90 8.36
N ARG A 74 -44.59 6.20 8.18
CA ARG A 74 -43.54 7.14 7.77
C ARG A 74 -42.43 7.23 8.80
N SER A 75 -42.75 7.38 10.09
CA SER A 75 -41.75 7.43 11.15
C SER A 75 -40.87 6.17 11.20
N LYS A 76 -41.47 4.98 11.01
CA LYS A 76 -40.73 3.72 10.90
C LYS A 76 -39.83 3.67 9.67
N PHE A 77 -40.31 4.18 8.53
CA PHE A 77 -39.52 4.29 7.31
C PHE A 77 -38.30 5.20 7.51
N ASP A 78 -38.50 6.42 8.02
CA ASP A 78 -37.41 7.38 8.24
C ASP A 78 -36.38 6.84 9.25
N THR A 79 -36.85 6.17 10.31
CA THR A 79 -35.96 5.51 11.30
C THR A 79 -35.10 4.43 10.65
N LYS A 80 -35.70 3.58 9.79
CA LYS A 80 -34.95 2.54 9.07
C LYS A 80 -33.95 3.15 8.10
N LEU A 81 -34.35 4.19 7.36
CA LEU A 81 -33.47 4.86 6.40
C LEU A 81 -32.28 5.53 7.11
N SER A 82 -32.52 6.20 8.24
CA SER A 82 -31.46 6.75 9.09
C SER A 82 -30.51 5.67 9.61
N SER A 83 -31.04 4.53 10.08
CA SER A 83 -30.21 3.40 10.52
C SER A 83 -29.34 2.84 9.39
N ILE A 84 -29.87 2.73 8.17
CA ILE A 84 -29.11 2.36 6.97
C ILE A 84 -28.00 3.39 6.74
N GLY A 85 -28.32 4.68 6.71
CA GLY A 85 -27.35 5.76 6.51
C GLY A 85 -26.20 5.72 7.51
N THR A 86 -26.49 5.49 8.80
CA THR A 86 -25.46 5.32 9.85
C THR A 86 -24.57 4.11 9.58
N LYS A 87 -25.13 2.95 9.26
CA LYS A 87 -24.34 1.75 8.92
C LYS A 87 -23.46 2.00 7.69
N MET A 88 -23.98 2.72 6.69
CA MET A 88 -23.23 3.04 5.49
C MET A 88 -22.05 3.98 5.78
N ASN A 89 -22.26 5.01 6.59
CA ASN A 89 -21.17 5.89 7.05
C ASN A 89 -20.09 5.09 7.79
N SER A 90 -20.46 4.24 8.74
CA SER A 90 -19.49 3.42 9.48
C SER A 90 -18.68 2.50 8.56
N PHE A 91 -19.33 1.90 7.55
CA PHE A 91 -18.64 1.08 6.56
C PHE A 91 -17.67 1.93 5.72
N GLN A 92 -18.11 3.08 5.20
CA GLN A 92 -17.27 3.97 4.41
C GLN A 92 -16.04 4.43 5.21
N ASN A 93 -16.23 4.87 6.46
CA ASN A 93 -15.14 5.28 7.35
C ASN A 93 -14.12 4.16 7.57
N SER A 94 -14.58 2.91 7.71
CA SER A 94 -13.69 1.73 7.83
C SER A 94 -12.86 1.53 6.56
N GLN A 95 -13.46 1.72 5.37
CA GLN A 95 -12.73 1.62 4.11
C GLN A 95 -11.72 2.76 3.92
N GLU A 96 -12.07 3.99 4.31
CA GLU A 96 -11.14 5.14 4.29
C GLU A 96 -9.96 4.94 5.26
N ALA A 97 -10.20 4.34 6.42
CA ALA A 97 -9.14 3.94 7.34
C ALA A 97 -8.23 2.86 6.74
N ASN A 98 -8.80 1.87 6.04
CA ASN A 98 -8.01 0.86 5.33
C ASN A 98 -7.17 1.46 4.19
N LEU A 99 -7.72 2.44 3.46
CA LEU A 99 -6.98 3.18 2.45
C LEU A 99 -5.77 3.92 3.05
N SER A 100 -5.96 4.53 4.22
CA SER A 100 -4.89 5.22 4.96
C SER A 100 -3.80 4.24 5.41
N LYS A 101 -4.18 3.04 5.87
CA LYS A 101 -3.21 1.97 6.22
C LYS A 101 -2.40 1.51 5.01
N LEU A 102 -3.05 1.34 3.86
CA LEU A 102 -2.37 1.01 2.60
C LEU A 102 -1.38 2.12 2.20
N ASP A 103 -1.77 3.39 2.35
CA ASP A 103 -0.88 4.53 2.07
C ASP A 103 0.38 4.52 2.95
N LEU A 104 0.24 4.21 4.24
CA LEU A 104 1.38 4.06 5.15
C LEU A 104 2.29 2.89 4.77
N GLU A 105 1.71 1.73 4.41
CA GLU A 105 2.50 0.56 4.01
C GLU A 105 3.24 0.79 2.69
N ILE A 106 2.60 1.45 1.72
CA ILE A 106 3.22 1.89 0.46
C ILE A 106 4.39 2.81 0.74
N ALA A 107 4.22 3.82 1.62
CA ALA A 107 5.29 4.73 1.99
C ALA A 107 6.47 3.99 2.64
N ALA A 108 6.20 3.08 3.58
CA ALA A 108 7.21 2.26 4.22
C ALA A 108 7.99 1.38 3.22
N LYS A 109 7.29 0.75 2.25
CA LYS A 109 7.96 -0.04 1.21
C LYS A 109 8.78 0.81 0.25
N LYS A 110 8.34 2.03 -0.08
CA LYS A 110 9.13 2.97 -0.89
C LYS A 110 10.45 3.33 -0.20
N LEU A 111 10.41 3.60 1.11
CA LEU A 111 11.61 3.82 1.90
C LEU A 111 12.53 2.59 1.89
N LYS A 112 11.96 1.39 2.13
CA LYS A 112 12.74 0.14 2.09
C LYS A 112 13.42 -0.08 0.72
N VAL A 113 12.73 0.19 -0.39
CA VAL A 113 13.31 0.09 -1.74
C VAL A 113 14.46 1.08 -1.93
N PHE A 114 14.34 2.29 -1.39
CA PHE A 114 15.38 3.31 -1.41
C PHE A 114 16.60 2.87 -0.59
N ASP A 115 16.40 2.41 0.64
CA ASP A 115 17.47 1.92 1.52
C ASP A 115 18.22 0.74 0.89
N LEU A 116 17.48 -0.21 0.29
CA LEU A 116 18.07 -1.33 -0.44
C LEU A 116 18.90 -0.85 -1.64
N ALA A 117 18.46 0.17 -2.37
CA ALA A 117 19.24 0.74 -3.46
C ALA A 117 20.58 1.31 -2.97
N GLY A 118 20.59 2.00 -1.84
CA GLY A 118 21.82 2.48 -1.20
C GLY A 118 22.73 1.33 -0.76
N ALA A 119 22.18 0.32 -0.09
CA ALA A 119 22.94 -0.85 0.37
C ALA A 119 23.56 -1.67 -0.79
N ILE A 120 22.83 -1.82 -1.90
CA ILE A 120 23.33 -2.44 -3.14
C ILE A 120 24.51 -1.64 -3.68
N GLY A 121 24.38 -0.31 -3.78
CA GLY A 121 25.47 0.56 -4.23
C GLY A 121 26.73 0.41 -3.38
N SER A 122 26.59 0.44 -2.05
CA SER A 122 27.71 0.24 -1.12
C SER A 122 28.35 -1.14 -1.27
N ALA A 123 27.56 -2.21 -1.44
CA ALA A 123 28.09 -3.56 -1.61
C ALA A 123 28.87 -3.70 -2.93
N TRP A 124 28.38 -3.09 -4.01
CA TRP A 124 29.11 -3.05 -5.28
C TRP A 124 30.37 -2.20 -5.22
N GLN A 125 30.35 -1.09 -4.47
CA GLN A 125 31.55 -0.31 -4.22
C GLN A 125 32.61 -1.13 -3.48
N SER A 126 32.24 -1.82 -2.41
CA SER A 126 33.17 -2.71 -1.69
C SER A 126 33.73 -3.81 -2.60
N PHE A 127 32.89 -4.39 -3.47
CA PHE A 127 33.37 -5.35 -4.47
C PHE A 127 34.44 -4.73 -5.37
N SER A 128 34.19 -3.52 -5.89
CA SER A 128 35.14 -2.81 -6.74
C SER A 128 36.46 -2.51 -6.01
N ASP A 129 36.39 -2.05 -4.76
CA ASP A 129 37.58 -1.70 -3.96
C ASP A 129 38.45 -2.94 -3.68
N PHE A 130 37.82 -4.07 -3.34
CA PHE A 130 38.54 -5.33 -3.14
C PHE A 130 39.14 -5.86 -4.44
N MET A 131 38.44 -5.74 -5.57
CA MET A 131 38.97 -6.12 -6.88
C MET A 131 40.15 -5.23 -7.32
N ALA A 132 40.11 -3.93 -7.02
CA ALA A 132 41.21 -3.00 -7.26
C ALA A 132 42.44 -3.31 -6.40
N SER A 133 42.26 -3.98 -5.27
CA SER A 133 43.37 -4.42 -4.40
C SER A 133 44.04 -5.72 -4.86
N ILE A 134 43.50 -6.37 -5.90
CA ILE A 134 44.03 -7.61 -6.51
C ILE A 134 44.95 -7.32 -7.70
N PHE A 135 44.68 -6.24 -8.44
CA PHE A 135 45.33 -5.87 -9.70
C PHE A 135 46.17 -4.62 -9.55
#